data_AF-A0A9X8UII9-F1
#
_entry.id   AF-A0A9X8UII9-F1
#
_cell.length_a   1.000
_cell.length_b   1.000
_cell.length_c   1.000
_cell.angle_alpha   90.00
_cell.angle_beta   90.00
_cell.angle_gamma   90.00
#
_symmetry.space_group_name_H-M   'P 1'
#
loop_
_entity.id
_entity.type
_entity.pdbx_description
1 polymer ?
#
loop_
_entity_poly.entity_id
_entity_poly.type
_entity_poly.pdbx_seq_one_letter_code
_entity_poly.pdbx_strand_id
1 'polypeptide(L)'
;MNRKAFAPILALALIWSVPAGAAGGAAVRVQESYDCDYGVYIPFTPSPRTGSYTFALYEGEGASGAPEVTAEVDTAGSARQTVYLPLRYDVSGPSTWTLEVTARAPAGREAFDREATLVKTFETSPSCGCPAGTAGAFYAGDGSGKSPYRVGASEQLQHVNRHLGGSFRQVNHIDLSAYGSWTPIGGNSYAAFSGTYDGGGYKITGFTVGNTMQYSGLFGLVSGAVIQNLGIQDYNVNAPGSDYVAGLIGQIGNASSLRRCFSRGGTVRAGGDTGPLVAYALGEANNTMEDCYVNGTVVIGGQKRTASAGGLNGNPFAFSTISNCYALPASVSCHYVGGFDSAGYSTVYANCCWNTNIASYASAYNMKNPPGTRGYTTAQLTNPDLRATVYSGFDFDTVWIWDDHMGAPKLRVEKE
;
A
#
# COMPACT_ATOMS: atom_id res chain seq x y z
N MET A 1 -43.77 41.59 -16.17
CA MET A 1 -43.84 40.41 -15.28
C MET A 1 -42.49 40.23 -14.62
N ASN A 2 -42.39 40.42 -13.30
CA ASN A 2 -41.15 40.22 -12.56
C ASN A 2 -40.79 38.73 -12.55
N ARG A 3 -39.75 38.37 -13.31
CA ARG A 3 -39.10 37.05 -13.24
C ARG A 3 -38.49 36.90 -11.85
N LYS A 4 -38.88 35.89 -11.07
CA LYS A 4 -38.33 35.63 -9.73
C LYS A 4 -37.19 34.62 -9.84
N ALA A 5 -36.02 34.92 -9.27
CA ALA A 5 -34.91 33.98 -9.15
C ALA A 5 -35.14 33.04 -7.95
N PHE A 6 -34.73 31.77 -8.07
CA PHE A 6 -34.99 30.71 -7.10
C PHE A 6 -33.67 30.21 -6.50
N ALA A 7 -33.36 30.52 -5.24
CA ALA A 7 -32.11 30.06 -4.63
C ALA A 7 -32.32 28.72 -3.89
N PRO A 8 -31.56 27.65 -4.20
CA PRO A 8 -31.48 26.49 -3.33
C PRO A 8 -30.79 26.84 -2.00
N ILE A 9 -31.07 26.10 -0.92
CA ILE A 9 -30.45 26.29 0.39
C ILE A 9 -29.48 25.14 0.65
N LEU A 10 -28.20 25.46 0.82
CA LEU A 10 -27.15 24.49 1.11
C LEU A 10 -26.69 24.59 2.58
N ALA A 11 -27.25 23.76 3.46
CA ALA A 11 -26.75 23.55 4.81
C ALA A 11 -25.65 22.48 4.78
N LEU A 12 -24.38 22.89 4.84
CA LEU A 12 -23.26 21.97 4.88
C LEU A 12 -23.05 21.50 6.34
N ALA A 13 -23.41 20.25 6.60
CA ALA A 13 -22.74 19.44 7.60
C ALA A 13 -22.32 18.18 6.84
N LEU A 14 -21.03 18.08 6.51
CA LEU A 14 -20.49 16.92 5.80
C LEU A 14 -20.55 15.73 6.75
N ILE A 15 -21.19 14.64 6.31
CA ILE A 15 -21.14 13.36 7.02
C ILE A 15 -20.45 12.37 6.07
N TRP A 16 -19.26 11.95 6.51
CA TRP A 16 -18.54 10.68 6.30
C TRP A 16 -18.55 10.10 4.87
N SER A 17 -17.34 9.90 4.34
CA SER A 17 -17.07 9.11 3.14
C SER A 17 -17.29 7.63 3.42
N VAL A 18 -18.19 7.00 2.67
CA VAL A 18 -18.49 5.56 2.70
C VAL A 18 -18.38 5.03 1.27
N PRO A 19 -17.95 3.79 1.01
CA PRO A 19 -18.04 3.21 -0.34
C PRO A 19 -19.50 3.19 -0.83
N ALA A 20 -19.67 3.19 -2.17
CA ALA A 20 -20.96 3.18 -2.83
C ALA A 20 -21.85 2.00 -2.38
N GLY A 21 -22.73 2.27 -1.42
CA GLY A 21 -23.69 1.33 -0.87
C GLY A 21 -25.00 2.05 -0.59
N ALA A 22 -25.88 2.04 -1.60
CA ALA A 22 -27.32 2.34 -1.57
C ALA A 22 -27.79 3.42 -0.57
N ALA A 23 -27.83 4.68 -1.02
CA ALA A 23 -28.69 5.69 -0.41
C ALA A 23 -29.92 5.87 -1.30
N GLY A 24 -31.10 5.51 -0.81
CA GLY A 24 -32.36 5.85 -1.44
C GLY A 24 -32.57 7.36 -1.39
N GLY A 25 -32.46 8.03 -2.54
CA GLY A 25 -32.73 9.46 -2.70
C GLY A 25 -31.83 10.08 -3.78
N ALA A 26 -32.45 10.67 -4.81
CA ALA A 26 -31.88 11.20 -6.06
C ALA A 26 -31.37 10.16 -7.07
N ALA A 27 -31.87 10.25 -8.31
CA ALA A 27 -31.29 9.56 -9.46
C ALA A 27 -30.15 10.42 -10.01
N VAL A 28 -28.93 9.92 -9.96
CA VAL A 28 -27.72 10.62 -10.44
C VAL A 28 -27.25 9.95 -11.73
N ARG A 29 -27.13 10.73 -12.80
CA ARG A 29 -26.54 10.30 -14.08
C ARG A 29 -25.29 11.12 -14.32
N VAL A 30 -24.14 10.47 -14.25
CA VAL A 30 -22.84 11.11 -14.52
C VAL A 30 -22.54 10.99 -16.01
N GLN A 31 -21.73 11.90 -16.57
CA GLN A 31 -21.27 11.79 -17.97
C GLN A 31 -20.72 10.38 -18.29
N GLU A 32 -21.02 9.88 -19.49
CA GLU A 32 -20.58 8.55 -19.94
C GLU A 32 -19.06 8.38 -19.77
N SER A 33 -18.61 7.23 -19.24
CA SER A 33 -17.22 6.83 -18.91
C SER A 33 -16.60 7.29 -17.58
N TYR A 34 -17.37 7.90 -16.68
CA TYR A 34 -16.87 8.30 -15.35
C TYR A 34 -17.02 7.17 -14.31
N ASP A 35 -16.08 6.21 -14.31
CA ASP A 35 -15.99 5.14 -13.30
C ASP A 35 -14.88 5.46 -12.29
N CYS A 36 -15.23 5.61 -11.01
CA CYS A 36 -14.25 5.74 -9.94
C CYS A 36 -14.80 5.20 -8.61
N ASP A 37 -13.91 4.57 -7.84
CA ASP A 37 -14.21 3.97 -6.54
C ASP A 37 -14.44 4.99 -5.40
N TYR A 38 -14.39 6.29 -5.70
CA TYR A 38 -14.41 7.36 -4.73
C TYR A 38 -15.33 8.51 -5.17
N GLY A 39 -15.90 9.20 -4.18
CA GLY A 39 -16.74 10.37 -4.42
C GLY A 39 -17.08 11.10 -3.13
N VAL A 40 -17.78 12.22 -3.28
CA VAL A 40 -18.25 13.06 -2.18
C VAL A 40 -19.75 12.91 -1.97
N TYR A 41 -20.16 12.88 -0.71
CA TYR A 41 -21.57 12.90 -0.32
C TYR A 41 -22.00 14.33 -0.01
N ILE A 42 -22.91 14.86 -0.84
CA ILE A 42 -23.38 16.23 -0.76
C ILE A 42 -24.76 16.25 -0.12
N PRO A 43 -24.91 16.80 1.10
CA PRO A 43 -26.23 17.04 1.66
C PRO A 43 -26.93 18.13 0.85
N PHE A 44 -28.08 17.81 0.28
CA PHE A 44 -28.81 18.67 -0.64
C PHE A 44 -30.29 18.74 -0.28
N THR A 45 -30.85 19.95 -0.30
CA THR A 45 -32.28 20.18 -0.12
C THR A 45 -32.84 20.74 -1.43
N PRO A 46 -33.63 19.96 -2.19
CA PRO A 46 -34.21 20.43 -3.43
C PRO A 46 -35.19 21.57 -3.22
N SER A 47 -35.28 22.43 -4.23
CA SER A 47 -36.33 23.43 -4.34
C SER A 47 -37.68 22.75 -4.52
N PRO A 48 -38.75 23.21 -3.85
CA PRO A 48 -40.11 22.73 -4.10
C PRO A 48 -40.61 22.97 -5.54
N ARG A 49 -39.86 23.71 -6.37
CA ARG A 49 -40.28 24.16 -7.71
C ARG A 49 -39.68 23.37 -8.87
N THR A 50 -38.64 22.60 -8.65
CA THR A 50 -38.00 21.76 -9.67
C THR A 50 -37.38 20.53 -9.01
N GLY A 51 -37.39 19.41 -9.72
CA GLY A 51 -36.69 18.19 -9.31
C GLY A 51 -35.44 17.93 -10.14
N SER A 52 -35.08 18.79 -11.10
CA SER A 52 -33.98 18.52 -12.03
C SER A 52 -32.84 19.53 -11.86
N TYR A 53 -31.63 19.00 -11.68
CA TYR A 53 -30.43 19.74 -11.39
C TYR A 53 -29.26 19.25 -12.22
N THR A 54 -28.30 20.15 -12.45
CA THR A 54 -26.96 19.81 -12.94
C THR A 54 -25.97 20.18 -11.86
N PHE A 55 -25.17 19.21 -11.41
CA PHE A 55 -24.08 19.41 -10.47
C PHE A 55 -22.78 19.38 -11.25
N ALA A 56 -21.96 20.41 -11.11
CA ALA A 56 -20.62 20.50 -11.68
C ALA A 56 -19.61 20.75 -10.56
N LEU A 57 -18.60 19.90 -10.45
CA LEU A 57 -17.53 20.08 -9.46
C LEU A 57 -16.24 20.54 -10.13
N TYR A 58 -15.61 21.55 -9.54
CA TYR A 58 -14.36 22.15 -9.99
C TYR A 58 -13.32 22.02 -8.88
N GLU A 59 -12.08 21.73 -9.26
CA GLU A 59 -10.96 21.79 -8.34
C GLU A 59 -10.60 23.25 -8.02
N GLY A 60 -10.33 23.56 -6.76
CA GLY A 60 -9.96 24.89 -6.28
C GLY A 60 -11.13 25.77 -5.81
N GLU A 61 -10.84 27.06 -5.63
CA GLU A 61 -11.74 28.06 -5.03
C GLU A 61 -12.75 28.68 -6.00
N GLY A 62 -12.80 28.24 -7.27
CA GLY A 62 -13.68 28.82 -8.28
C GLY A 62 -14.28 27.82 -9.25
N ALA A 63 -15.44 28.17 -9.80
CA ALA A 63 -16.07 27.47 -10.93
C ALA A 63 -15.51 28.00 -12.25
N SER A 64 -14.24 27.72 -12.54
CA SER A 64 -13.56 28.19 -13.76
C SER A 64 -12.91 27.03 -14.51
N GLY A 65 -13.09 26.99 -15.83
CA GLY A 65 -12.53 25.94 -16.69
C GLY A 65 -13.49 24.77 -16.90
N ALA A 66 -12.95 23.60 -17.26
CA ALA A 66 -13.74 22.38 -17.39
C ALA A 66 -13.99 21.77 -15.99
N PRO A 67 -15.24 21.40 -15.65
CA PRO A 67 -15.52 20.71 -14.40
C PRO A 67 -14.88 19.32 -14.42
N GLU A 68 -14.41 18.88 -13.26
CA GLU A 68 -13.88 17.53 -13.03
C GLU A 68 -14.98 16.49 -13.21
N VAL A 69 -16.15 16.74 -12.64
CA VAL A 69 -17.34 15.91 -12.83
C VAL A 69 -18.55 16.78 -13.12
N THR A 70 -19.37 16.34 -14.07
CA THR A 70 -20.73 16.86 -14.28
C THR A 70 -21.72 15.72 -14.13
N ALA A 71 -22.76 15.95 -13.32
CA ALA A 71 -23.80 14.97 -13.07
C ALA A 71 -25.19 15.60 -13.17
N GLU A 72 -26.08 14.90 -13.84
CA GLU A 72 -27.51 15.19 -13.86
C GLU A 72 -28.18 14.52 -12.68
N VAL A 73 -28.86 15.33 -11.87
CA VAL A 73 -29.44 14.90 -10.60
C VAL A 73 -30.94 15.17 -10.64
N ASP A 74 -31.71 14.10 -10.67
CA ASP A 74 -33.17 14.17 -10.56
C ASP A 74 -33.60 13.74 -9.15
N THR A 75 -34.22 14.65 -8.42
CA THR A 75 -34.64 14.45 -7.02
C THR A 75 -36.15 14.24 -6.93
N ALA A 76 -36.58 13.27 -6.13
CA ALA A 76 -37.99 13.06 -5.83
C ALA A 76 -38.39 13.91 -4.60
N GLY A 77 -39.24 14.93 -4.82
CA GLY A 77 -39.75 15.79 -3.76
C GLY A 77 -38.74 16.84 -3.24
N SER A 78 -39.10 17.54 -2.16
CA SER A 78 -38.32 18.66 -1.60
C SER A 78 -37.66 18.35 -0.25
N ALA A 79 -37.62 17.08 0.15
CA ALA A 79 -36.96 16.65 1.38
C ALA A 79 -35.44 16.69 1.23
N ARG A 80 -34.73 16.95 2.34
CA ARG A 80 -33.27 16.87 2.39
C ARG A 80 -32.84 15.44 2.05
N GLN A 81 -31.89 15.31 1.12
CA GLN A 81 -31.31 14.05 0.69
C GLN A 81 -29.80 14.19 0.50
N THR A 82 -29.12 13.08 0.27
CA THR A 82 -27.67 13.06 0.05
C THR A 82 -27.39 12.61 -1.37
N VAL A 83 -26.66 13.43 -2.12
CA VAL A 83 -26.25 13.13 -3.50
C VAL A 83 -24.80 12.69 -3.50
N TYR A 84 -24.53 11.53 -4.10
CA TYR A 84 -23.16 11.06 -4.31
C TYR A 84 -22.64 11.57 -5.65
N LEU A 85 -21.49 12.25 -5.65
CA LEU A 85 -20.77 12.61 -6.86
C LEU A 85 -19.42 11.88 -6.91
N PRO A 86 -19.16 11.07 -7.94
CA PRO A 86 -17.86 10.43 -8.13
C PRO A 86 -16.75 11.46 -8.42
N LEU A 87 -15.53 11.23 -7.95
CA LEU A 87 -14.37 12.12 -8.13
C LEU A 87 -13.06 11.39 -8.39
N ARG A 88 -12.24 11.89 -9.32
CA ARG A 88 -10.82 11.51 -9.41
C ARG A 88 -10.08 12.28 -8.32
N TYR A 89 -9.79 11.56 -7.26
CA TYR A 89 -9.27 12.11 -6.03
C TYR A 89 -7.73 12.14 -6.05
N ASP A 90 -7.13 13.31 -5.79
CA ASP A 90 -5.74 13.38 -5.37
C ASP A 90 -5.65 12.89 -3.93
N VAL A 91 -5.11 11.68 -3.78
CA VAL A 91 -4.94 11.01 -2.49
C VAL A 91 -4.00 11.74 -1.54
N SER A 92 -3.21 12.72 -1.99
CA SER A 92 -2.12 13.29 -1.20
C SER A 92 -2.55 14.23 -0.06
N GLY A 93 -3.77 14.78 -0.08
CA GLY A 93 -4.15 15.79 0.92
C GLY A 93 -5.61 16.24 0.88
N PRO A 94 -5.94 17.26 1.70
CA PRO A 94 -7.23 17.93 1.61
C PRO A 94 -7.26 18.72 0.30
N SER A 95 -8.29 18.51 -0.50
CA SER A 95 -8.52 19.27 -1.71
C SER A 95 -9.66 20.26 -1.49
N THR A 96 -9.44 21.49 -1.93
CA THR A 96 -10.51 22.49 -2.02
C THR A 96 -11.28 22.25 -3.30
N TRP A 97 -12.60 22.21 -3.20
CA TRP A 97 -13.50 22.00 -4.33
C TRP A 97 -14.58 23.07 -4.35
N THR A 98 -14.98 23.44 -5.55
CA THR A 98 -16.12 24.33 -5.79
C THR A 98 -17.22 23.55 -6.48
N LEU A 99 -18.37 23.45 -5.81
CA LEU A 99 -19.59 22.87 -6.36
C LEU A 99 -20.48 23.96 -6.94
N GLU A 100 -20.76 23.85 -8.23
CA GLU A 100 -21.79 24.59 -8.91
C GLU A 100 -23.04 23.70 -9.06
N VAL A 101 -24.17 24.19 -8.57
CA VAL A 101 -25.48 23.53 -8.72
C VAL A 101 -26.38 24.44 -9.54
N THR A 102 -26.79 23.97 -10.72
CA THR A 102 -27.73 24.68 -11.58
C THR A 102 -29.09 24.00 -11.54
N ALA A 103 -30.09 24.73 -11.04
CA ALA A 103 -31.48 24.29 -11.01
C ALA A 103 -32.14 24.56 -12.36
N ARG A 104 -32.57 23.50 -13.05
CA ARG A 104 -33.21 23.63 -14.35
C ARG A 104 -34.66 24.06 -14.24
N ALA A 105 -35.11 24.84 -15.23
CA ALA A 105 -36.51 25.13 -15.40
C ALA A 105 -37.29 23.83 -15.70
N PRO A 106 -38.44 23.58 -15.03
CA PRO A 106 -39.28 22.44 -15.36
C PRO A 106 -39.74 22.52 -16.82
N ALA A 107 -39.82 21.37 -17.49
CA ALA A 107 -40.31 21.28 -18.86
C ALA A 107 -41.68 21.97 -19.00
N GLY A 108 -41.82 22.86 -19.98
CA GLY A 108 -43.04 23.64 -20.21
C GLY A 108 -43.20 24.91 -19.34
N ARG A 109 -42.23 25.21 -18.47
CA ARG A 109 -42.14 26.50 -17.76
C ARG A 109 -40.90 27.33 -18.15
N GLU A 110 -40.19 26.97 -19.23
CA GLU A 110 -38.94 27.63 -19.62
C GLU A 110 -39.14 29.12 -19.98
N ALA A 111 -40.34 29.50 -20.44
CA ALA A 111 -40.67 30.90 -20.73
C ALA A 111 -40.94 31.75 -19.47
N PHE A 112 -41.22 31.12 -18.33
CA PHE A 112 -41.70 31.77 -17.11
C PHE A 112 -40.70 31.72 -15.96
N ASP A 113 -39.92 30.65 -15.88
CA ASP A 113 -38.90 30.44 -14.87
C ASP A 113 -37.50 30.61 -15.46
N ARG A 114 -36.57 31.13 -14.67
CA ARG A 114 -35.15 31.23 -15.04
C ARG A 114 -34.37 30.20 -14.23
N GLU A 115 -33.39 29.57 -14.88
CA GLU A 115 -32.39 28.77 -14.18
C GLU A 115 -31.71 29.61 -13.11
N ALA A 116 -31.34 28.93 -12.03
CA ALA A 116 -30.65 29.55 -10.91
C ALA A 116 -29.48 28.67 -10.51
N THR A 117 -28.34 29.32 -10.33
CA THR A 117 -27.08 28.66 -10.02
C THR A 117 -26.66 29.04 -8.61
N LEU A 118 -26.22 28.05 -7.85
CA LEU A 118 -25.57 28.23 -6.56
C LEU A 118 -24.16 27.67 -6.64
N VAL A 119 -23.19 28.48 -6.25
CA VAL A 119 -21.78 28.07 -6.17
C VAL A 119 -21.37 28.03 -4.70
N LYS A 120 -20.70 26.95 -4.29
CA LYS A 120 -20.18 26.82 -2.92
C LYS A 120 -18.89 26.02 -2.88
N THR A 121 -17.92 26.56 -2.15
CA THR A 121 -16.62 25.93 -1.91
C THR A 121 -16.66 25.07 -0.65
N PHE A 122 -15.93 23.96 -0.65
CA PHE A 122 -15.71 23.10 0.51
C PHE A 122 -14.33 22.43 0.45
N GLU A 123 -13.86 21.96 1.60
CA GLU A 123 -12.63 21.15 1.71
C GLU A 123 -13.00 19.70 2.05
N THR A 124 -12.28 18.75 1.47
CA THR A 124 -12.44 17.34 1.85
C THR A 124 -11.90 17.10 3.26
N SER A 125 -12.69 16.43 4.09
CA SER A 125 -12.27 16.05 5.44
C SER A 125 -11.61 14.66 5.44
N PRO A 126 -10.67 14.38 6.36
CA PRO A 126 -10.10 13.05 6.50
C PRO A 126 -11.17 11.98 6.76
N SER A 127 -11.07 10.86 6.05
CA SER A 127 -11.94 9.70 6.22
C SER A 127 -11.57 8.84 7.43
N CYS A 128 -10.33 8.97 7.91
CA CYS A 128 -9.82 8.18 9.03
C CYS A 128 -10.20 8.70 10.43
N GLY A 129 -11.07 9.72 10.50
CA GLY A 129 -11.52 10.31 11.77
C GLY A 129 -10.51 11.25 12.43
N CYS A 130 -9.41 11.56 11.77
CA CYS A 130 -8.45 12.57 12.25
C CYS A 130 -9.00 14.00 12.10
N PRO A 131 -8.58 14.95 12.94
CA PRO A 131 -8.87 16.36 12.74
C PRO A 131 -8.39 16.85 11.37
N ALA A 132 -9.11 17.82 10.79
CA ALA A 132 -8.69 18.49 9.55
C ALA A 132 -7.28 19.08 9.70
N GLY A 133 -6.49 19.01 8.64
CA GLY A 133 -5.08 19.45 8.63
C GLY A 133 -4.09 18.48 9.27
N THR A 134 -4.53 17.29 9.72
CA THR A 134 -3.60 16.25 10.20
C THR A 134 -2.71 15.78 9.05
N ALA A 135 -1.39 15.89 9.23
CA ALA A 135 -0.40 15.47 8.23
C ALA A 135 -0.53 13.97 7.90
N GLY A 136 -0.62 13.67 6.60
CA GLY A 136 -0.74 12.29 6.10
C GLY A 136 -2.07 11.62 6.40
N ALA A 137 -3.09 12.34 6.86
CA ALA A 137 -4.40 11.74 7.06
C ALA A 137 -4.94 11.11 5.77
N PHE A 138 -5.74 10.06 5.92
CA PHE A 138 -6.40 9.42 4.79
C PHE A 138 -7.70 10.15 4.48
N TYR A 139 -8.01 10.38 3.21
CA TYR A 139 -9.31 10.94 2.80
C TYR A 139 -10.12 9.99 1.91
N ALA A 140 -9.58 8.81 1.59
CA ALA A 140 -10.30 7.75 0.89
C ALA A 140 -10.16 6.43 1.63
N GLY A 141 -11.27 5.69 1.71
CA GLY A 141 -11.39 4.45 2.48
C GLY A 141 -11.84 4.70 3.93
N ASP A 142 -12.42 3.68 4.56
CA ASP A 142 -12.76 3.66 5.99
C ASP A 142 -11.83 2.75 6.81
N GLY A 143 -10.81 2.17 6.17
CA GLY A 143 -9.85 1.27 6.79
C GLY A 143 -10.37 -0.15 6.98
N SER A 144 -11.59 -0.46 6.53
CA SER A 144 -12.09 -1.83 6.49
C SER A 144 -11.53 -2.60 5.29
N GLY A 145 -11.58 -3.93 5.34
CA GLY A 145 -11.16 -4.76 4.21
C GLY A 145 -11.96 -4.55 2.92
N LYS A 146 -13.17 -3.98 3.01
CA LYS A 146 -14.00 -3.63 1.84
C LYS A 146 -13.68 -2.25 1.28
N SER A 147 -13.12 -1.37 2.10
CA SER A 147 -12.83 0.02 1.76
C SER A 147 -11.52 0.45 2.43
N PRO A 148 -10.39 -0.09 1.96
CA PRO A 148 -9.10 0.18 2.57
C PRO A 148 -8.72 1.66 2.40
N TYR A 149 -7.96 2.19 3.37
CA TYR A 149 -7.36 3.51 3.22
C TYR A 149 -6.41 3.55 2.03
N ARG A 150 -6.51 4.59 1.20
CA ARG A 150 -5.60 4.78 0.06
C ARG A 150 -4.32 5.46 0.51
N VAL A 151 -3.18 4.88 0.13
CA VAL A 151 -1.84 5.38 0.46
C VAL A 151 -1.14 5.79 -0.83
N GLY A 152 -0.96 7.09 -1.05
CA GLY A 152 -0.30 7.60 -2.27
C GLY A 152 0.85 8.57 -2.02
N ALA A 153 1.06 8.99 -0.77
CA ALA A 153 2.10 9.93 -0.38
C ALA A 153 2.91 9.44 0.84
N SER A 154 4.11 9.97 0.98
CA SER A 154 5.07 9.62 2.03
C SER A 154 4.52 9.87 3.44
N GLU A 155 3.82 10.99 3.64
CA GLU A 155 3.18 11.33 4.91
C GLU A 155 2.05 10.35 5.25
N GLN A 156 1.28 9.91 4.25
CA GLN A 156 0.21 8.93 4.45
C GLN A 156 0.74 7.57 4.82
N LEU A 157 1.84 7.15 4.18
CA LEU A 157 2.53 5.92 4.54
C LEU A 157 3.00 5.98 6.00
N GLN A 158 3.58 7.11 6.43
CA GLN A 158 3.97 7.27 7.83
C GLN A 158 2.75 7.28 8.77
N HIS A 159 1.62 7.83 8.31
CA HIS A 159 0.36 7.90 9.05
C HIS A 159 -0.29 6.54 9.31
N VAL A 160 0.12 5.47 8.63
CA VAL A 160 -0.30 4.08 8.94
C VAL A 160 -0.07 3.73 10.42
N ASN A 161 0.96 4.30 11.06
CA ASN A 161 1.23 4.13 12.50
C ASN A 161 0.09 4.64 13.41
N ARG A 162 -0.88 5.40 12.90
CA ARG A 162 -2.09 5.82 13.62
C ARG A 162 -3.26 4.84 13.48
N HIS A 163 -3.16 3.89 12.56
CA HIS A 163 -4.23 2.97 12.19
C HIS A 163 -3.71 1.53 12.00
N LEU A 164 -2.89 1.04 12.93
CA LEU A 164 -2.13 -0.22 12.81
C LEU A 164 -2.94 -1.51 12.56
N GLY A 165 -4.24 -1.49 12.88
CA GLY A 165 -5.18 -2.60 12.60
C GLY A 165 -6.05 -2.40 11.35
N GLY A 166 -5.82 -1.32 10.59
CA GLY A 166 -6.60 -0.97 9.39
C GLY A 166 -6.17 -1.74 8.15
N SER A 167 -6.98 -1.62 7.10
CA SER A 167 -6.67 -2.10 5.75
C SER A 167 -6.22 -0.93 4.88
N PHE A 168 -5.16 -1.14 4.11
CA PHE A 168 -4.49 -0.13 3.29
C PHE A 168 -4.26 -0.64 1.88
N ARG A 169 -4.41 0.24 0.90
CA ARG A 169 -4.09 -0.02 -0.50
C ARG A 169 -3.22 1.11 -1.03
N GLN A 170 -2.00 0.79 -1.43
CA GLN A 170 -1.12 1.73 -2.11
C GLN A 170 -1.63 1.99 -3.54
N VAL A 171 -1.61 3.26 -3.94
CA VAL A 171 -2.15 3.69 -5.24
C VAL A 171 -1.13 4.39 -6.13
N ASN A 172 0.08 4.67 -5.64
CA ASN A 172 1.18 5.28 -6.37
C ASN A 172 2.53 4.70 -5.90
N HIS A 173 3.58 4.86 -6.70
CA HIS A 173 4.94 4.71 -6.20
C HIS A 173 5.20 5.78 -5.13
N ILE A 174 5.87 5.40 -4.05
CA ILE A 174 6.18 6.32 -2.95
C ILE A 174 7.70 6.43 -2.85
N ASP A 175 8.22 7.62 -3.16
CA ASP A 175 9.63 7.93 -2.98
C ASP A 175 9.86 8.62 -1.63
N LEU A 176 10.66 7.98 -0.79
CA LEU A 176 11.03 8.44 0.55
C LEU A 176 12.43 9.09 0.58
N SER A 177 13.08 9.29 -0.57
CA SER A 177 14.41 9.91 -0.66
C SER A 177 14.50 11.29 0.02
N ALA A 178 13.43 12.08 -0.05
CA ALA A 178 13.32 13.39 0.59
C ALA A 178 12.66 13.36 1.98
N TYR A 179 12.17 12.21 2.44
CA TYR A 179 11.42 12.08 3.70
C TYR A 179 12.32 12.13 4.94
N GLY A 180 13.62 11.87 4.78
CA GLY A 180 14.58 11.78 5.87
C GLY A 180 14.60 10.38 6.51
N SER A 181 14.84 10.32 7.83
CA SER A 181 14.90 9.05 8.54
C SER A 181 13.49 8.49 8.73
N TRP A 182 13.22 7.37 8.08
CA TRP A 182 11.99 6.61 8.21
C TRP A 182 11.80 6.07 9.62
N THR A 183 10.58 6.23 10.15
CA THR A 183 10.16 5.57 11.38
C THR A 183 9.37 4.32 11.03
N PRO A 184 9.83 3.11 11.43
CA PRO A 184 9.18 1.86 11.06
C PRO A 184 7.68 1.83 11.37
N ILE A 185 6.90 1.16 10.51
CA ILE A 185 5.48 0.89 10.75
C ILE A 185 5.36 -0.23 11.78
N GLY A 186 4.75 0.07 12.92
CA GLY A 186 4.60 -0.85 14.03
C GLY A 186 5.91 -1.18 14.75
N GLY A 187 5.79 -1.57 16.02
CA GLY A 187 6.93 -1.91 16.88
C GLY A 187 7.65 -0.71 17.50
N ASN A 188 8.58 -1.01 18.39
CA ASN A 188 9.27 -0.03 19.25
C ASN A 188 8.26 0.82 20.05
N SER A 189 8.09 2.09 19.71
CA SER A 189 7.11 2.99 20.35
C SER A 189 5.66 2.76 19.89
N TYR A 190 5.44 1.89 18.91
CA TYR A 190 4.13 1.52 18.39
C TYR A 190 3.78 0.07 18.74
N ALA A 191 2.48 -0.22 18.78
CA ALA A 191 2.01 -1.60 18.76
C ALA A 191 2.46 -2.31 17.46
N ALA A 192 2.33 -3.63 17.42
CA ALA A 192 2.57 -4.36 16.17
C ALA A 192 1.56 -3.92 15.09
N PHE A 193 1.99 -3.88 13.83
CA PHE A 193 1.06 -3.81 12.71
C PHE A 193 0.29 -5.13 12.61
N SER A 194 -1.03 -5.07 12.67
CA SER A 194 -1.94 -6.22 12.63
C SER A 194 -3.00 -6.12 11.53
N GLY A 195 -2.87 -5.11 10.67
CA GLY A 195 -3.79 -4.82 9.58
C GLY A 195 -3.47 -5.55 8.29
N THR A 196 -3.97 -5.00 7.19
CA THR A 196 -3.63 -5.45 5.82
C THR A 196 -2.97 -4.30 5.07
N TYR A 197 -1.79 -4.52 4.51
CA TYR A 197 -1.14 -3.57 3.62
C TYR A 197 -0.99 -4.20 2.23
N ASP A 198 -1.75 -3.72 1.28
CA ASP A 198 -1.66 -4.12 -0.12
C ASP A 198 -0.93 -3.04 -0.92
N GLY A 199 0.31 -3.31 -1.31
CA GLY A 199 1.15 -2.41 -2.12
C GLY A 199 0.62 -2.21 -3.54
N GLY A 200 -0.34 -3.02 -3.98
CA GLY A 200 -0.98 -2.88 -5.29
C GLY A 200 -0.07 -2.98 -6.49
N GLY A 201 1.11 -3.58 -6.32
CA GLY A 201 2.15 -3.65 -7.34
C GLY A 201 3.12 -2.48 -7.33
N TYR A 202 2.85 -1.44 -6.54
CA TYR A 202 3.70 -0.27 -6.44
C TYR A 202 4.92 -0.53 -5.55
N LYS A 203 5.90 0.37 -5.71
CA LYS A 203 7.20 0.31 -5.03
C LYS A 203 7.29 1.44 -4.02
N ILE A 204 8.02 1.19 -2.94
CA ILE A 204 8.49 2.20 -1.99
C ILE A 204 10.01 2.30 -2.12
N THR A 205 10.52 3.50 -2.39
CA THR A 205 11.93 3.73 -2.73
C THR A 205 12.61 4.71 -1.79
N GLY A 206 13.96 4.69 -1.76
CA GLY A 206 14.75 5.79 -1.21
C GLY A 206 14.72 5.96 0.32
N PHE A 207 14.04 5.08 1.06
CA PHE A 207 13.92 5.23 2.50
C PHE A 207 15.23 4.92 3.23
N THR A 208 15.48 5.67 4.30
CA THR A 208 16.61 5.44 5.19
C THR A 208 16.13 5.12 6.60
N VAL A 209 16.67 4.09 7.25
CA VAL A 209 16.34 3.75 8.65
C VAL A 209 17.63 3.72 9.45
N GLY A 210 17.70 4.50 10.51
CA GLY A 210 18.82 4.48 11.47
C GLY A 210 18.66 3.42 12.55
N ASN A 211 19.50 3.51 13.59
CA ASN A 211 19.32 2.68 14.79
C ASN A 211 17.94 2.89 15.42
N THR A 212 17.26 1.79 15.70
CA THR A 212 16.06 1.74 16.53
C THR A 212 16.36 0.95 17.81
N MET A 213 15.35 0.72 18.67
CA MET A 213 15.53 -0.13 19.84
C MET A 213 15.79 -1.59 19.44
N GLN A 214 14.93 -2.19 18.62
CA GLN A 214 15.09 -3.58 18.18
C GLN A 214 14.64 -3.81 16.73
N TYR A 215 13.46 -3.32 16.37
CA TYR A 215 12.77 -3.68 15.13
C TYR A 215 12.96 -2.59 14.06
N SER A 216 13.83 -2.85 13.09
CA SER A 216 14.14 -1.91 12.01
C SER A 216 13.77 -2.48 10.64
N GLY A 217 13.17 -1.63 9.81
CA GLY A 217 12.74 -1.92 8.44
C GLY A 217 11.67 -0.93 8.01
N LEU A 218 11.07 -1.13 6.83
CA LEU A 218 9.87 -0.39 6.46
C LEU A 218 8.75 -0.62 7.50
N PHE A 219 8.53 -1.88 7.85
CA PHE A 219 7.76 -2.32 9.01
C PHE A 219 8.72 -2.78 10.11
N GLY A 220 8.48 -2.31 11.33
CA GLY A 220 9.26 -2.74 12.49
C GLY A 220 8.78 -4.11 12.96
N LEU A 221 7.57 -4.14 13.53
CA LEU A 221 6.96 -5.34 14.07
C LEU A 221 5.58 -5.60 13.43
N VAL A 222 5.42 -6.81 12.91
CA VAL A 222 4.20 -7.31 12.28
C VAL A 222 3.66 -8.51 13.04
N SER A 223 2.35 -8.55 13.31
CA SER A 223 1.70 -9.61 14.08
C SER A 223 0.25 -9.80 13.65
N GLY A 224 -0.10 -10.97 13.11
CA GLY A 224 -1.45 -11.26 12.60
C GLY A 224 -1.84 -10.42 11.39
N ALA A 225 -0.87 -9.97 10.61
CA ALA A 225 -1.10 -9.05 9.50
C ALA A 225 -0.96 -9.72 8.13
N VAL A 226 -1.46 -9.04 7.11
CA VAL A 226 -1.25 -9.40 5.70
C VAL A 226 -0.48 -8.27 5.02
N ILE A 227 0.69 -8.57 4.47
CA ILE A 227 1.44 -7.64 3.61
C ILE A 227 1.56 -8.29 2.23
N GLN A 228 1.09 -7.60 1.20
CA GLN A 228 1.06 -8.17 -0.13
C GLN A 228 1.31 -7.18 -1.27
N ASN A 229 1.74 -7.69 -2.43
CA ASN A 229 1.94 -6.94 -3.67
C ASN A 229 2.81 -5.69 -3.48
N LEU A 230 3.86 -5.78 -2.68
CA LEU A 230 4.66 -4.65 -2.24
C LEU A 230 6.14 -4.84 -2.56
N GLY A 231 6.72 -3.89 -3.30
CA GLY A 231 8.15 -3.81 -3.55
C GLY A 231 8.85 -2.75 -2.71
N ILE A 232 10.01 -3.08 -2.17
CA ILE A 232 10.97 -2.09 -1.65
C ILE A 232 12.21 -2.04 -2.53
N GLN A 233 12.66 -0.83 -2.85
CA GLN A 233 13.79 -0.65 -3.76
C GLN A 233 14.71 0.52 -3.36
N ASP A 234 16.01 0.40 -3.65
CA ASP A 234 17.00 1.49 -3.50
C ASP A 234 16.97 2.15 -2.12
N TYR A 235 16.93 1.31 -1.07
CA TYR A 235 16.77 1.73 0.32
C TYR A 235 18.04 1.48 1.16
N ASN A 236 18.15 2.14 2.31
CA ASN A 236 19.28 1.97 3.23
C ASN A 236 18.82 1.85 4.69
N VAL A 237 18.86 0.63 5.22
CA VAL A 237 18.63 0.36 6.65
C VAL A 237 19.98 0.17 7.33
N ASN A 238 20.40 1.15 8.13
CA ASN A 238 21.67 1.16 8.85
C ASN A 238 21.44 1.23 10.36
N ALA A 239 21.23 0.05 10.96
CA ALA A 239 20.89 -0.11 12.37
C ALA A 239 21.83 -1.12 13.09
N PRO A 240 23.15 -0.87 13.16
CA PRO A 240 24.12 -1.77 13.78
C PRO A 240 23.95 -1.96 15.31
N GLY A 241 23.13 -1.13 15.96
CA GLY A 241 22.76 -1.26 17.36
C GLY A 241 21.46 -2.03 17.61
N SER A 242 20.71 -2.36 16.56
CA SER A 242 19.42 -3.06 16.66
C SER A 242 19.57 -4.55 16.34
N ASP A 243 18.75 -5.39 17.00
CA ASP A 243 18.87 -6.84 16.88
C ASP A 243 18.03 -7.46 15.75
N TYR A 244 16.94 -6.85 15.31
CA TYR A 244 16.05 -7.39 14.26
C TYR A 244 15.87 -6.38 13.13
N VAL A 245 16.70 -6.51 12.10
CA VAL A 245 16.86 -5.46 11.08
C VAL A 245 16.71 -6.03 9.68
N ALA A 246 15.69 -5.60 8.97
CA ALA A 246 15.42 -6.00 7.60
C ALA A 246 15.20 -4.80 6.69
N GLY A 247 15.13 -5.05 5.38
CA GLY A 247 14.57 -4.07 4.46
C GLY A 247 13.08 -3.88 4.68
N LEU A 248 12.31 -4.98 4.66
CA LEU A 248 10.85 -4.93 4.72
C LEU A 248 10.30 -5.05 6.15
N ILE A 249 10.57 -6.15 6.87
CA ILE A 249 9.98 -6.43 8.18
C ILE A 249 11.06 -6.81 9.20
N GLY A 250 11.24 -6.00 10.25
CA GLY A 250 12.16 -6.34 11.34
C GLY A 250 11.77 -7.66 12.03
N GLN A 251 10.56 -7.75 12.55
CA GLN A 251 10.02 -8.98 13.13
C GLN A 251 8.61 -9.29 12.64
N ILE A 252 8.33 -10.56 12.35
CA ILE A 252 7.01 -11.07 11.97
C ILE A 252 6.55 -12.18 12.94
N GLY A 253 5.24 -12.26 13.22
CA GLY A 253 4.69 -13.30 14.08
C GLY A 253 3.17 -13.47 13.98
N ASN A 254 2.62 -14.39 14.78
CA ASN A 254 1.19 -14.59 15.01
C ASN A 254 0.35 -14.77 13.72
N ALA A 255 0.66 -15.77 12.92
CA ALA A 255 -0.05 -16.17 11.69
C ALA A 255 -0.09 -15.06 10.64
N SER A 256 1.00 -14.32 10.51
CA SER A 256 1.12 -13.28 9.49
C SER A 256 1.39 -13.88 8.10
N SER A 257 1.02 -13.13 7.07
CA SER A 257 1.16 -13.51 5.67
C SER A 257 1.95 -12.45 4.90
N LEU A 258 2.99 -12.88 4.18
CA LEU A 258 3.75 -12.05 3.25
C LEU A 258 3.63 -12.63 1.83
N ARG A 259 3.04 -11.91 0.88
CA ARG A 259 2.76 -12.46 -0.46
C ARG A 259 3.11 -11.51 -1.59
N ARG A 260 3.80 -11.99 -2.62
CA ARG A 260 4.13 -11.15 -3.80
C ARG A 260 4.88 -9.88 -3.37
N CYS A 261 5.86 -10.06 -2.48
CA CYS A 261 6.67 -8.97 -1.97
C CYS A 261 8.13 -9.14 -2.37
N PHE A 262 8.84 -8.04 -2.54
CA PHE A 262 10.23 -8.11 -2.98
C PHE A 262 11.11 -7.01 -2.44
N SER A 263 12.42 -7.29 -2.44
CA SER A 263 13.48 -6.34 -2.14
C SER A 263 14.47 -6.27 -3.31
N ARG A 264 14.75 -5.05 -3.79
CA ARG A 264 15.68 -4.80 -4.90
C ARG A 264 16.67 -3.68 -4.61
N GLY A 265 17.96 -3.91 -4.84
CA GLY A 265 18.98 -2.84 -4.82
C GLY A 265 19.16 -2.11 -3.48
N GLY A 266 18.75 -2.71 -2.36
CA GLY A 266 18.85 -2.10 -1.03
C GLY A 266 20.11 -2.50 -0.26
N THR A 267 20.36 -1.81 0.85
CA THR A 267 21.38 -2.19 1.85
C THR A 267 20.73 -2.35 3.23
N VAL A 268 21.05 -3.44 3.92
CA VAL A 268 20.64 -3.69 5.31
C VAL A 268 21.87 -3.95 6.16
N ARG A 269 22.01 -3.23 7.27
CA ARG A 269 23.06 -3.40 8.26
C ARG A 269 22.49 -3.51 9.67
N ALA A 270 22.81 -4.61 10.35
CA ALA A 270 22.24 -5.01 11.64
C ALA A 270 23.30 -5.26 12.71
N GLY A 271 22.89 -5.17 13.99
CA GLY A 271 23.67 -5.66 15.12
C GLY A 271 23.41 -7.12 15.48
N GLY A 272 22.24 -7.64 15.09
CA GLY A 272 21.79 -9.01 15.32
C GLY A 272 21.36 -9.71 14.03
N ASP A 273 20.16 -10.30 14.06
CA ASP A 273 19.57 -11.03 12.94
C ASP A 273 19.12 -10.10 11.81
N THR A 274 19.31 -10.54 10.57
CA THR A 274 19.02 -9.71 9.40
C THR A 274 18.66 -10.49 8.15
N GLY A 275 17.74 -9.93 7.36
CA GLY A 275 17.41 -10.43 6.03
C GLY A 275 16.82 -9.31 5.18
N PRO A 276 16.89 -9.40 3.85
CA PRO A 276 16.26 -8.41 2.99
C PRO A 276 14.76 -8.23 3.23
N LEU A 277 13.99 -9.33 3.34
CA LEU A 277 12.55 -9.28 3.55
C LEU A 277 12.19 -9.33 5.03
N VAL A 278 12.66 -10.34 5.76
CA VAL A 278 12.36 -10.51 7.18
C VAL A 278 13.64 -10.79 7.95
N ALA A 279 13.85 -10.13 9.10
CA ALA A 279 15.01 -10.41 9.93
C ALA A 279 14.76 -11.53 10.94
N TYR A 280 13.60 -11.51 11.61
CA TYR A 280 13.26 -12.51 12.62
C TYR A 280 11.78 -12.88 12.57
N ALA A 281 11.49 -14.17 12.74
CA ALA A 281 10.13 -14.67 12.90
C ALA A 281 9.97 -15.23 14.32
N LEU A 282 8.96 -14.74 15.04
CA LEU A 282 8.67 -15.19 16.39
C LEU A 282 8.19 -16.65 16.38
N GLY A 283 8.66 -17.47 17.33
CA GLY A 283 8.37 -18.90 17.40
C GLY A 283 6.88 -19.25 17.48
N GLU A 284 6.50 -20.41 16.91
CA GLU A 284 5.13 -20.96 16.83
C GLU A 284 4.11 -20.07 16.09
N ALA A 285 4.59 -19.26 15.14
CA ALA A 285 3.74 -18.27 14.52
C ALA A 285 2.95 -18.76 13.30
N ASN A 286 3.10 -19.96 12.75
CA ASN A 286 2.33 -20.42 11.58
C ASN A 286 2.27 -19.37 10.44
N ASN A 287 3.36 -18.65 10.20
CA ASN A 287 3.37 -17.59 9.19
C ASN A 287 3.41 -18.22 7.78
N THR A 288 3.06 -17.42 6.79
CA THR A 288 3.15 -17.80 5.38
C THR A 288 3.94 -16.77 4.59
N MET A 289 4.87 -17.23 3.76
CA MET A 289 5.55 -16.41 2.77
C MET A 289 5.42 -17.05 1.39
N GLU A 290 4.85 -16.33 0.44
CA GLU A 290 4.54 -16.86 -0.88
C GLU A 290 4.93 -15.87 -1.97
N ASP A 291 5.49 -16.39 -3.06
CA ASP A 291 5.80 -15.62 -4.26
C ASP A 291 6.67 -14.39 -3.99
N CYS A 292 7.70 -14.52 -3.16
CA CYS A 292 8.56 -13.40 -2.76
C CYS A 292 9.98 -13.52 -3.33
N TYR A 293 10.65 -12.40 -3.57
CA TYR A 293 12.02 -12.46 -4.06
C TYR A 293 12.96 -11.35 -3.55
N VAL A 294 14.24 -11.62 -3.69
CA VAL A 294 15.32 -10.66 -3.46
C VAL A 294 16.21 -10.59 -4.68
N ASN A 295 16.55 -9.39 -5.13
CA ASN A 295 17.52 -9.16 -6.20
C ASN A 295 18.47 -7.99 -5.85
N GLY A 296 19.77 -8.27 -5.75
CA GLY A 296 20.80 -7.23 -5.62
C GLY A 296 20.89 -6.56 -4.26
N THR A 297 20.21 -7.06 -3.22
CA THR A 297 20.30 -6.50 -1.87
C THR A 297 21.61 -6.89 -1.18
N VAL A 298 22.24 -5.93 -0.51
CA VAL A 298 23.44 -6.11 0.32
C VAL A 298 23.04 -6.33 1.78
N VAL A 299 23.50 -7.42 2.39
CA VAL A 299 23.14 -7.81 3.76
C VAL A 299 24.38 -7.86 4.65
N ILE A 300 24.37 -7.04 5.70
CA ILE A 300 25.49 -6.88 6.66
C ILE A 300 24.96 -7.14 8.08
N GLY A 301 24.99 -8.39 8.49
CA GLY A 301 24.60 -8.84 9.82
C GLY A 301 25.65 -8.60 10.90
N GLY A 302 25.21 -8.76 12.14
CA GLY A 302 26.06 -8.65 13.32
C GLY A 302 27.16 -9.70 13.38
N GLN A 303 28.22 -9.41 14.13
CA GLN A 303 29.32 -10.36 14.38
C GLN A 303 29.18 -11.03 15.76
N LYS A 304 28.06 -10.80 16.46
CA LYS A 304 27.74 -11.50 17.71
C LYS A 304 27.55 -12.99 17.40
N ARG A 305 27.89 -13.87 18.37
CA ARG A 305 27.75 -15.33 18.25
C ARG A 305 26.31 -15.84 18.11
N THR A 306 25.32 -14.95 18.07
CA THR A 306 23.89 -15.23 17.93
C THR A 306 23.30 -14.56 16.69
N ALA A 307 24.07 -13.71 16.00
CA ALA A 307 23.59 -12.97 14.86
C ALA A 307 23.56 -13.86 13.61
N SER A 308 22.44 -13.82 12.90
CA SER A 308 22.19 -14.66 11.74
C SER A 308 21.69 -13.85 10.55
N ALA A 309 22.14 -14.21 9.35
CA ALA A 309 21.69 -13.57 8.12
C ALA A 309 21.39 -14.60 7.04
N GLY A 310 20.37 -14.33 6.22
CA GLY A 310 20.11 -15.10 5.01
C GLY A 310 19.87 -14.20 3.80
N GLY A 311 19.94 -14.80 2.61
CA GLY A 311 19.73 -14.10 1.35
C GLY A 311 18.28 -13.67 1.11
N LEU A 312 17.31 -14.31 1.76
CA LEU A 312 15.89 -13.92 1.76
C LEU A 312 15.47 -13.40 3.14
N ASN A 313 15.67 -14.22 4.17
CA ASN A 313 15.33 -13.90 5.56
C ASN A 313 16.49 -14.18 6.52
N GLY A 314 16.50 -13.52 7.67
CA GLY A 314 17.47 -13.76 8.74
C GLY A 314 17.22 -15.09 9.45
N ASN A 315 16.56 -15.05 10.61
CA ASN A 315 16.29 -16.22 11.45
C ASN A 315 15.02 -16.99 11.01
N PRO A 316 14.99 -18.33 11.14
CA PRO A 316 13.88 -19.19 10.72
C PRO A 316 12.50 -18.77 11.21
N PHE A 317 11.57 -18.91 10.28
CA PHE A 317 10.15 -19.00 10.50
C PHE A 317 9.74 -20.35 11.10
N ALA A 318 9.97 -20.55 12.40
CA ALA A 318 9.58 -21.82 13.03
C ALA A 318 8.08 -22.13 12.78
N PHE A 319 7.79 -23.37 12.38
CA PHE A 319 6.44 -23.87 12.09
C PHE A 319 5.66 -23.08 11.02
N SER A 320 6.36 -22.54 10.02
CA SER A 320 5.75 -21.73 8.96
C SER A 320 5.90 -22.38 7.58
N THR A 321 5.28 -21.78 6.57
CA THR A 321 5.39 -22.22 5.18
C THR A 321 6.01 -21.12 4.32
N ILE A 322 7.01 -21.48 3.51
CA ILE A 322 7.65 -20.59 2.54
C ILE A 322 7.62 -21.27 1.18
N SER A 323 6.97 -20.65 0.19
CA SER A 323 6.79 -21.25 -1.14
C SER A 323 7.02 -20.29 -2.29
N ASN A 324 7.56 -20.82 -3.40
CA ASN A 324 7.76 -20.09 -4.66
C ASN A 324 8.60 -18.82 -4.49
N CYS A 325 9.63 -18.89 -3.65
CA CYS A 325 10.48 -17.74 -3.34
C CYS A 325 11.89 -17.94 -3.86
N TYR A 326 12.58 -16.86 -4.23
CA TYR A 326 14.00 -16.94 -4.61
C TYR A 326 14.87 -15.83 -4.04
N ALA A 327 16.15 -16.15 -3.80
CA ALA A 327 17.14 -15.23 -3.25
C ALA A 327 18.32 -15.05 -4.20
N LEU A 328 18.45 -13.83 -4.76
CA LEU A 328 19.61 -13.37 -5.53
C LEU A 328 20.22 -12.11 -4.89
N PRO A 329 20.69 -12.18 -3.62
CA PRO A 329 21.34 -11.04 -2.97
C PRO A 329 22.65 -10.68 -3.66
N ALA A 330 23.10 -9.43 -3.53
CA ALA A 330 24.41 -9.01 -4.02
C ALA A 330 25.54 -9.53 -3.11
N SER A 331 25.33 -9.48 -1.79
CA SER A 331 26.22 -10.09 -0.81
C SER A 331 25.50 -10.33 0.51
N VAL A 332 25.97 -11.30 1.28
CA VAL A 332 25.51 -11.58 2.65
C VAL A 332 26.73 -11.74 3.54
N SER A 333 26.74 -11.13 4.71
CA SER A 333 27.81 -11.26 5.69
C SER A 333 27.23 -11.24 7.10
N CYS A 334 27.64 -12.16 7.97
CA CYS A 334 27.19 -12.27 9.36
C CYS A 334 28.04 -13.32 10.09
N HIS A 335 27.86 -13.50 11.40
CA HIS A 335 28.44 -14.65 12.12
C HIS A 335 27.87 -15.98 11.62
N TYR A 336 26.54 -16.04 11.47
CA TYR A 336 25.81 -17.17 10.91
C TYR A 336 25.18 -16.77 9.59
N VAL A 337 25.44 -17.51 8.52
CA VAL A 337 25.02 -17.14 7.18
C VAL A 337 24.31 -18.30 6.48
N GLY A 338 23.13 -18.02 5.96
CA GLY A 338 22.38 -18.88 5.06
C GLY A 338 22.26 -18.30 3.65
N GLY A 339 22.12 -19.20 2.68
CA GLY A 339 21.83 -18.88 1.29
C GLY A 339 20.45 -18.29 1.10
N PHE A 340 19.45 -18.96 1.67
CA PHE A 340 18.05 -18.56 1.63
C PHE A 340 17.62 -17.97 2.97
N ASP A 341 17.53 -18.80 4.01
CA ASP A 341 17.38 -18.40 5.41
C ASP A 341 18.60 -18.88 6.20
N SER A 342 18.93 -18.26 7.33
CA SER A 342 20.08 -18.69 8.14
C SER A 342 19.90 -20.10 8.71
N ALA A 343 18.72 -20.46 9.21
CA ALA A 343 18.34 -21.81 9.61
C ALA A 343 16.88 -22.08 9.23
N GLY A 344 16.45 -23.36 9.26
CA GLY A 344 15.10 -23.79 8.86
C GLY A 344 14.46 -24.74 9.86
N TYR A 345 14.41 -24.36 11.14
CA TYR A 345 13.82 -25.23 12.17
C TYR A 345 12.30 -25.36 11.95
N SER A 346 11.86 -26.54 11.50
CA SER A 346 10.44 -26.91 11.36
C SER A 346 9.62 -26.06 10.37
N THR A 347 10.26 -25.31 9.47
CA THR A 347 9.63 -24.59 8.35
C THR A 347 9.48 -25.53 7.15
N VAL A 348 8.34 -25.44 6.46
CA VAL A 348 8.12 -26.17 5.20
C VAL A 348 8.50 -25.27 4.03
N TYR A 349 9.50 -25.70 3.25
CA TYR A 349 9.92 -25.01 2.02
C TYR A 349 9.39 -25.74 0.79
N ALA A 350 8.81 -25.01 -0.15
CA ALA A 350 8.37 -25.54 -1.43
C ALA A 350 8.85 -24.65 -2.58
N ASN A 351 9.47 -25.25 -3.60
CA ASN A 351 9.95 -24.57 -4.80
C ASN A 351 10.99 -23.46 -4.57
N CYS A 352 11.58 -23.33 -3.38
CA CYS A 352 12.48 -22.22 -3.06
C CYS A 352 13.90 -22.41 -3.63
N CYS A 353 14.50 -21.33 -4.13
CA CYS A 353 15.88 -21.37 -4.67
C CYS A 353 16.74 -20.17 -4.27
N TRP A 354 18.07 -20.34 -4.26
CA TRP A 354 19.01 -19.31 -3.81
C TRP A 354 20.34 -19.39 -4.55
N ASN A 355 21.03 -18.25 -4.60
CA ASN A 355 22.32 -18.11 -5.28
C ASN A 355 23.48 -18.70 -4.49
N THR A 356 24.23 -19.65 -5.03
CA THR A 356 25.40 -20.26 -4.37
C THR A 356 26.68 -19.44 -4.48
N ASN A 357 26.73 -18.40 -5.32
CA ASN A 357 27.95 -17.64 -5.62
C ASN A 357 28.32 -16.57 -4.57
N ILE A 358 27.73 -16.58 -3.38
CA ILE A 358 28.12 -15.64 -2.31
C ILE A 358 29.24 -16.24 -1.47
N ALA A 359 30.38 -15.54 -1.43
CA ALA A 359 31.62 -16.04 -0.84
C ALA A 359 31.51 -16.43 0.64
N SER A 360 30.68 -15.73 1.42
CA SER A 360 30.53 -15.96 2.86
C SER A 360 29.92 -17.32 3.21
N TYR A 361 29.22 -17.97 2.28
CA TYR A 361 28.63 -19.29 2.50
C TYR A 361 29.68 -20.38 2.70
N ALA A 362 30.87 -20.22 2.13
CA ALA A 362 31.97 -21.18 2.31
C ALA A 362 32.58 -21.13 3.72
N SER A 363 32.43 -20.01 4.43
CA SER A 363 33.00 -19.77 5.77
C SER A 363 31.96 -19.83 6.89
N ALA A 364 30.68 -20.09 6.56
CA ALA A 364 29.59 -20.02 7.51
C ALA A 364 29.68 -21.13 8.57
N TYR A 365 29.52 -20.76 9.85
CA TYR A 365 29.59 -21.71 10.95
C TYR A 365 28.29 -22.55 11.01
N ASN A 366 28.40 -23.86 10.79
CA ASN A 366 27.40 -24.88 11.14
C ASN A 366 25.97 -24.73 10.58
N MET A 367 25.76 -23.94 9.53
CA MET A 367 24.45 -23.79 8.89
C MET A 367 24.40 -24.46 7.52
N LYS A 368 23.55 -25.48 7.42
CA LYS A 368 23.08 -26.01 6.14
C LYS A 368 21.85 -25.23 5.75
N ASN A 369 21.78 -24.79 4.49
CA ASN A 369 20.55 -24.22 3.96
C ASN A 369 19.36 -25.15 4.24
N PRO A 370 18.17 -24.59 4.51
CA PRO A 370 17.03 -25.39 4.93
C PRO A 370 16.70 -26.52 3.95
N PRO A 371 16.38 -27.73 4.45
CA PRO A 371 15.82 -28.79 3.61
C PRO A 371 14.60 -28.29 2.82
N GLY A 372 14.53 -28.63 1.53
CA GLY A 372 13.46 -28.15 0.63
C GLY A 372 13.82 -26.89 -0.17
N THR A 373 14.98 -26.29 0.08
CA THR A 373 15.55 -25.22 -0.78
C THR A 373 16.58 -25.78 -1.77
N ARG A 374 16.75 -25.11 -2.92
CA ARG A 374 17.66 -25.51 -3.99
C ARG A 374 18.71 -24.42 -4.27
N GLY A 375 19.99 -24.78 -4.13
CA GLY A 375 21.09 -23.88 -4.47
C GLY A 375 21.42 -23.95 -5.96
N TYR A 376 21.54 -22.79 -6.60
CA TYR A 376 21.98 -22.66 -8.00
C TYR A 376 23.02 -21.54 -8.11
N THR A 377 23.92 -21.64 -9.06
CA THR A 377 24.87 -20.55 -9.34
C THR A 377 24.14 -19.33 -9.90
N THR A 378 24.76 -18.14 -9.82
CA THR A 378 24.25 -16.92 -10.48
C THR A 378 23.94 -17.20 -11.95
N ALA A 379 24.88 -17.84 -12.66
CA ALA A 379 24.72 -18.16 -14.07
C ALA A 379 23.53 -19.09 -14.35
N GLN A 380 23.16 -19.97 -13.41
CA GLN A 380 21.97 -20.81 -13.56
C GLN A 380 20.68 -20.03 -13.26
N LEU A 381 20.67 -19.23 -12.18
CA LEU A 381 19.53 -18.40 -11.80
C LEU A 381 19.18 -17.38 -12.88
N THR A 382 20.21 -16.84 -13.54
CA THR A 382 20.03 -15.79 -14.54
C THR A 382 19.99 -16.27 -15.98
N ASN A 383 19.85 -17.58 -16.19
CA ASN A 383 19.73 -18.14 -17.53
C ASN A 383 18.26 -18.41 -17.87
N PRO A 384 17.68 -17.70 -18.87
CA PRO A 384 16.29 -17.90 -19.28
C PRO A 384 16.00 -19.33 -19.76
N ASP A 385 16.97 -20.03 -20.35
CA ASP A 385 16.81 -21.40 -20.83
C ASP A 385 16.67 -22.41 -19.66
N LEU A 386 17.19 -22.05 -18.48
CA LEU A 386 17.10 -22.88 -17.28
C LEU A 386 15.88 -22.55 -16.42
N ARG A 387 15.04 -21.58 -16.83
CA ARG A 387 13.89 -21.10 -16.07
C ARG A 387 12.99 -22.23 -15.58
N ALA A 388 12.61 -23.15 -16.47
CA ALA A 388 11.72 -24.27 -16.15
C ALA A 388 12.31 -25.24 -15.10
N THR A 389 13.64 -25.31 -15.00
CA THR A 389 14.33 -26.17 -14.02
C THR A 389 14.51 -25.43 -12.69
N VAL A 390 15.09 -24.24 -12.75
CA VAL A 390 15.48 -23.44 -11.58
C VAL A 390 14.25 -22.95 -10.81
N TYR A 391 13.26 -22.46 -11.53
CA TYR A 391 12.01 -21.93 -11.00
C TYR A 391 10.85 -22.94 -11.18
N SER A 392 11.16 -24.23 -11.20
CA SER A 392 10.13 -25.27 -11.22
C SER A 392 9.15 -25.06 -10.05
N GLY A 393 7.85 -25.05 -10.37
CA GLY A 393 6.75 -24.80 -9.43
C GLY A 393 6.24 -23.36 -9.40
N PHE A 394 6.95 -22.42 -10.04
CA PHE A 394 6.48 -21.03 -10.16
C PHE A 394 5.39 -20.94 -11.24
N ASP A 395 4.32 -20.22 -10.94
CA ASP A 395 3.25 -19.91 -11.89
C ASP A 395 3.67 -18.73 -12.80
N PHE A 396 4.17 -19.06 -13.99
CA PHE A 396 4.51 -18.07 -15.02
C PHE A 396 3.32 -17.60 -15.85
N ASP A 397 2.13 -18.16 -15.68
CA ASP A 397 0.93 -17.74 -16.39
C ASP A 397 0.29 -16.55 -15.69
N THR A 398 0.20 -16.58 -14.36
CA THR A 398 -0.54 -15.57 -13.60
C THR A 398 0.28 -14.77 -12.58
N VAL A 399 1.39 -15.30 -12.06
CA VAL A 399 2.14 -14.65 -10.97
C VAL A 399 3.47 -14.07 -11.42
N TRP A 400 4.26 -14.84 -12.18
CA TRP A 400 5.64 -14.51 -12.52
C TRP A 400 5.80 -14.20 -14.00
N ILE A 401 6.71 -13.28 -14.32
CA ILE A 401 7.15 -12.98 -15.68
C ILE A 401 8.68 -12.87 -15.70
N TRP A 402 9.32 -13.35 -16.76
CA TRP A 402 10.77 -13.18 -16.90
C TRP A 402 11.10 -11.72 -17.20
N ASP A 403 12.09 -11.17 -16.53
CA ASP A 403 12.59 -9.82 -16.76
C ASP A 403 14.04 -9.88 -17.25
N ASP A 404 14.28 -9.43 -18.48
CA ASP A 404 15.59 -9.49 -19.13
C ASP A 404 16.59 -8.50 -18.53
N HIS A 405 16.12 -7.40 -17.94
CA HIS A 405 16.99 -6.41 -17.29
C HIS A 405 17.54 -6.93 -15.96
N MET A 406 16.68 -7.58 -15.16
CA MET A 406 17.07 -8.26 -13.93
C MET A 406 17.77 -9.59 -14.19
N GLY A 407 17.56 -10.18 -15.37
CA GLY A 407 17.97 -11.54 -15.70
C GLY A 407 17.33 -12.56 -14.77
N ALA A 408 16.09 -12.35 -14.31
CA ALA A 408 15.41 -13.24 -13.37
C ALA A 408 13.89 -13.02 -13.42
N PRO A 409 13.06 -13.92 -12.88
CA PRO A 409 11.62 -13.71 -12.78
C PRO A 409 11.26 -12.52 -11.88
N LYS A 410 10.41 -11.61 -12.34
CA LYS A 410 9.74 -10.60 -11.51
C LYS A 410 8.26 -10.93 -11.36
N LEU A 411 7.59 -10.24 -10.44
CA LEU A 411 6.16 -10.41 -10.23
C LEU A 411 5.37 -9.67 -11.33
N ARG A 412 4.36 -10.31 -11.91
CA ARG A 412 3.46 -9.69 -12.90
C ARG A 412 2.68 -8.51 -12.33
N VAL A 413 2.46 -8.49 -11.02
CA VAL A 413 1.77 -7.39 -10.35
C VAL A 413 2.66 -6.15 -10.22
N GLU A 414 3.99 -6.27 -10.36
CA GLU A 414 4.91 -5.14 -10.27
C GLU A 414 4.59 -4.07 -11.33
N LYS A 415 4.42 -2.83 -10.87
CA LYS A 415 4.23 -1.66 -11.72
C LYS A 415 5.58 -0.97 -11.96
N GLU A 416 5.74 -0.46 -13.18
CA GLU A 416 6.95 0.24 -13.62
C GLU A 416 7.09 1.62 -12.99
#